data_AF-A0A925PCR6-F1
#
_entry.id   AF-A0A925PCR6-F1
#
_cell.length_a   1.000
_cell.length_b   1.000
_cell.length_c   1.000
_cell.angle_alpha   90.00
_cell.angle_beta   90.00
_cell.angle_gamma   90.00
#
_symmetry.space_group_name_H-M   'P 1'
#
loop_
_entity.id
_entity.type
_entity.pdbx_description
1 polymer ?
#
loop_
_entity_poly.entity_id
_entity_poly.type
_entity_poly.pdbx_seq_one_letter_code
_entity_poly.pdbx_strand_id
1 'polypeptide(L)'
;MLETYRASEAPPQSRTPALKPRLRSWTGRVWRATPQSFQLMLKLDASLMASEIEDADLRATLAPFAADLTSFPLYLDYTDENHLPLSWAVGAFYVERGKHAFMRFYDFLDTVPAHALIPLLPAAGAQSDQILSVIPYSLETNRLVFAITDYDLGFHNRIG
;
A
#
# COMPACT_ATOMS: atom_id res chain seq x y z
N MET A 1 14.48 -5.66 -16.89
CA MET A 1 13.16 -6.33 -16.87
C MET A 1 12.91 -6.83 -15.46
N LEU A 2 11.73 -6.52 -14.89
CA LEU A 2 11.35 -6.98 -13.56
C LEU A 2 11.12 -8.51 -13.56
N GLU A 3 11.61 -9.17 -12.52
CA GLU A 3 11.44 -10.61 -12.30
C GLU A 3 10.63 -10.86 -11.02
N THR A 4 9.83 -11.94 -11.03
CA THR A 4 9.05 -12.34 -9.86
C THR A 4 9.94 -12.90 -8.76
N TYR A 5 9.65 -12.53 -7.52
CA TYR A 5 10.37 -12.98 -6.33
C TYR A 5 9.44 -13.77 -5.40
N ARG A 6 9.86 -14.99 -5.06
CA ARG A 6 9.07 -15.94 -4.23
C ARG A 6 9.91 -16.64 -3.16
N ALA A 7 11.12 -16.12 -2.87
CA ALA A 7 11.97 -16.73 -1.87
C ALA A 7 11.37 -16.54 -0.47
N SER A 8 11.70 -17.48 0.42
CA SER A 8 11.28 -17.45 1.83
C SER A 8 11.96 -16.35 2.65
N GLU A 9 13.02 -15.74 2.12
CA GLU A 9 13.77 -14.65 2.75
C GLU A 9 13.49 -13.32 2.04
N ALA A 10 13.48 -12.22 2.80
CA ALA A 10 13.27 -10.90 2.26
C ALA A 10 14.37 -10.55 1.23
N PRO A 11 14.02 -9.93 0.09
CA PRO A 11 15.01 -9.46 -0.86
C PRO A 11 15.88 -8.34 -0.26
N PRO A 12 17.13 -8.17 -0.71
CA PRO A 12 17.95 -7.03 -0.32
C PRO A 12 17.35 -5.72 -0.86
N GLN A 13 17.53 -4.60 -0.12
CA GLN A 13 16.96 -3.29 -0.48
C GLN A 13 17.33 -2.80 -1.89
N SER A 14 18.51 -3.18 -2.39
CA SER A 14 18.94 -2.85 -3.75
C SER A 14 18.07 -3.48 -4.86
N ARG A 15 17.19 -4.43 -4.51
CA ARG A 15 16.25 -5.10 -5.41
C ARG A 15 14.79 -4.72 -5.17
N THR A 16 14.53 -3.79 -4.25
CA THR A 16 13.17 -3.39 -3.87
C THR A 16 12.93 -1.94 -4.29
N PRO A 17 12.53 -1.70 -5.55
CA PRO A 17 12.25 -0.35 -6.01
C PRO A 17 11.18 0.33 -5.14
N ALA A 18 11.37 1.63 -4.93
CA ALA A 18 10.48 2.45 -4.12
C ALA A 18 9.29 2.97 -4.94
N LEU A 19 8.11 2.92 -4.34
CA LEU A 19 6.90 3.62 -4.77
C LEU A 19 6.57 4.73 -3.78
N LYS A 20 6.11 5.87 -4.29
CA LYS A 20 5.74 7.02 -3.48
C LYS A 20 4.27 7.40 -3.71
N PRO A 21 3.28 6.65 -3.18
CA PRO A 21 1.89 7.01 -3.35
C PRO A 21 1.56 8.32 -2.64
N ARG A 22 0.86 9.21 -3.32
CA ARG A 22 0.33 10.45 -2.73
C ARG A 22 -1.03 10.19 -2.12
N LEU A 23 -1.17 10.39 -0.82
CA LEU A 23 -2.49 10.36 -0.18
C LEU A 23 -3.33 11.55 -0.61
N ARG A 24 -4.63 11.34 -0.68
CA ARG A 24 -5.61 12.37 -1.04
C ARG A 24 -6.73 12.52 -0.04
N SER A 25 -7.21 11.40 0.48
CA SER A 25 -8.21 11.37 1.53
C SER A 25 -8.03 10.14 2.39
N TRP A 26 -8.65 10.17 3.56
CA TRP A 26 -8.78 9.00 4.40
C TRP A 26 -10.24 8.84 4.82
N THR A 27 -10.63 7.61 5.13
CA THR A 27 -11.94 7.28 5.66
C THR A 27 -11.76 6.22 6.72
N GLY A 28 -11.98 6.60 7.98
CA GLY A 28 -12.16 5.65 9.06
C GLY A 28 -13.56 5.04 8.97
N ARG A 29 -13.65 3.71 9.03
CA ARG A 29 -14.90 2.97 9.11
C ARG A 29 -14.82 2.02 10.29
N VAL A 30 -15.95 1.84 10.97
CA VAL A 30 -16.12 0.76 11.93
C VAL A 30 -17.10 -0.20 11.30
N TRP A 31 -16.64 -1.42 11.01
CA TRP A 31 -17.52 -2.49 10.57
C TRP A 31 -17.86 -3.38 11.75
N ARG A 32 -19.13 -3.52 12.08
CA ARG A 32 -19.59 -4.36 13.18
C ARG A 32 -20.34 -5.55 12.62
N ALA A 33 -19.69 -6.72 12.62
CA ALA A 33 -20.30 -7.95 12.12
C ALA A 33 -21.24 -8.59 13.16
N THR A 34 -20.96 -8.43 14.47
CA THR A 34 -21.81 -8.92 15.57
C THR A 34 -21.80 -7.93 16.74
N PRO A 35 -22.74 -8.03 17.71
CA PRO A 35 -22.73 -7.15 18.87
C PRO A 35 -21.43 -7.20 19.69
N GLN A 36 -20.65 -8.26 19.61
CA GLN A 36 -19.39 -8.44 20.34
C GLN A 36 -18.14 -8.27 19.48
N SER A 37 -18.29 -8.04 18.16
CA SER A 37 -17.17 -7.91 17.22
C SER A 37 -17.33 -6.65 16.38
N PHE A 38 -16.30 -5.81 16.41
CA PHE A 38 -16.12 -4.74 15.45
C PHE A 38 -14.70 -4.80 14.89
N GLN A 39 -14.57 -4.38 13.64
CA GLN A 39 -13.31 -4.19 12.95
C GLN A 39 -13.21 -2.71 12.62
N LEU A 40 -12.13 -2.07 13.07
CA LEU A 40 -11.75 -0.77 12.55
C LEU A 40 -11.12 -0.98 11.18
N MET A 41 -11.64 -0.31 10.16
CA MET A 41 -11.06 -0.26 8.83
C MET A 41 -10.62 1.17 8.57
N LEU A 42 -9.32 1.36 8.37
CA LEU A 42 -8.82 2.63 7.84
C LEU A 42 -8.52 2.44 6.35
N LYS A 43 -9.27 3.17 5.52
CA LYS A 43 -9.04 3.27 4.08
C LYS A 43 -8.38 4.61 3.80
N LEU A 44 -7.24 4.60 3.13
CA LEU A 44 -6.63 5.79 2.56
C LEU A 44 -6.86 5.76 1.05
N ASP A 45 -7.25 6.87 0.44
CA ASP A 45 -7.26 6.98 -1.02
C ASP A 45 -5.94 7.60 -1.47
N ALA A 46 -5.23 6.88 -2.33
CA ALA A 46 -3.91 7.24 -2.82
C ALA A 46 -3.90 7.33 -4.35
N SER A 47 -2.87 7.98 -4.88
CA SER A 47 -2.53 8.02 -6.30
C SER A 47 -1.05 7.74 -6.49
N LEU A 48 -0.69 7.21 -7.65
CA LEU A 48 0.70 7.04 -8.05
C LEU A 48 0.90 7.67 -9.42
N MET A 49 1.81 8.64 -9.51
CA MET A 49 2.16 9.24 -10.79
C MET A 49 3.34 8.50 -11.40
N ALA A 50 3.19 8.02 -12.64
CA ALA A 50 4.26 7.29 -13.34
C ALA A 50 5.56 8.11 -13.47
N SER A 51 5.46 9.45 -13.52
CA SER A 51 6.61 10.36 -13.55
C SER A 51 7.44 10.35 -12.26
N GLU A 52 6.87 9.89 -11.15
CA GLU A 52 7.52 9.81 -9.84
C GLU A 52 8.16 8.43 -9.58
N ILE A 53 7.99 7.47 -10.49
CA ILE A 53 8.62 6.16 -10.40
C ILE A 53 10.03 6.25 -10.97
N GLU A 54 11.02 6.16 -10.08
CA GLU A 54 12.44 6.27 -10.41
C GLU A 54 12.95 5.05 -11.18
N ASP A 55 12.51 3.84 -10.78
CA ASP A 55 12.88 2.60 -11.45
C ASP A 55 12.21 2.49 -12.83
N ALA A 56 13.03 2.46 -13.89
CA ALA A 56 12.56 2.50 -15.26
C ALA A 56 11.76 1.24 -15.65
N ASP A 57 12.14 0.07 -15.14
CA ASP A 57 11.45 -1.19 -15.42
C ASP A 57 10.09 -1.22 -14.72
N LEU A 58 10.02 -0.84 -13.44
CA LEU A 58 8.79 -0.72 -12.67
C LEU A 58 7.82 0.27 -13.32
N ARG A 59 8.34 1.43 -13.75
CA ARG A 59 7.55 2.43 -14.47
C ARG A 59 6.98 1.85 -15.76
N ALA A 60 7.78 1.15 -16.55
CA ALA A 60 7.34 0.53 -17.79
C ALA A 60 6.29 -0.58 -17.54
N THR A 61 6.48 -1.38 -16.49
CA THR A 61 5.53 -2.44 -16.09
C THR A 61 4.19 -1.87 -15.64
N LEU A 62 4.17 -0.73 -14.93
CA LEU A 62 2.96 -0.08 -14.43
C LEU A 62 2.27 0.82 -15.46
N ALA A 63 2.96 1.26 -16.52
CA ALA A 63 2.44 2.17 -17.53
C ALA A 63 1.09 1.72 -18.15
N PRO A 64 0.85 0.44 -18.47
CA PRO A 64 -0.44 -0.02 -19.01
C PRO A 64 -1.63 0.13 -18.05
N PHE A 65 -1.37 0.40 -16.77
CA PHE A 65 -2.36 0.53 -15.70
C PHE A 65 -2.50 1.97 -15.20
N ALA A 66 -1.92 2.95 -15.90
CA ALA A 66 -1.86 4.34 -15.45
C ALA A 66 -3.23 4.90 -15.00
N ALA A 67 -4.32 4.54 -15.69
CA ALA A 67 -5.67 4.95 -15.30
C ALA A 67 -6.06 4.42 -13.92
N ASP A 68 -5.78 3.15 -13.64
CA ASP A 68 -6.05 2.50 -12.35
C ASP A 68 -5.18 3.05 -11.21
N LEU A 69 -4.00 3.60 -11.54
CA LEU A 69 -3.07 4.23 -10.59
C LEU A 69 -3.43 5.67 -10.23
N THR A 70 -4.30 6.31 -11.02
CA THR A 70 -4.77 7.66 -10.72
C THR A 70 -5.65 7.68 -9.49
N SER A 71 -6.29 6.57 -9.08
CA SER A 71 -6.97 6.45 -7.80
C SER A 71 -7.20 5.04 -7.31
N PHE A 72 -6.65 4.75 -6.13
CA PHE A 72 -6.77 3.45 -5.50
C PHE A 72 -6.78 3.53 -3.97
N PRO A 73 -7.48 2.59 -3.31
CA PRO A 73 -7.43 2.45 -1.86
C PRO A 73 -6.14 1.79 -1.37
N LEU A 74 -5.62 2.30 -0.25
CA LEU A 74 -4.73 1.62 0.67
C LEU A 74 -5.57 1.17 1.86
N TYR A 75 -5.61 -0.13 2.12
CA TYR A 75 -6.29 -0.69 3.28
C TYR A 75 -5.28 -0.98 4.39
N LEU A 76 -5.53 -0.45 5.58
CA LEU A 76 -4.86 -0.86 6.80
C LEU A 76 -5.77 -1.91 7.44
N ASP A 77 -5.42 -3.18 7.23
CA ASP A 77 -6.30 -4.33 7.48
C ASP A 77 -5.83 -5.13 8.71
N TYR A 78 -6.74 -5.96 9.23
CA TYR A 78 -6.54 -6.93 10.33
C TYR A 78 -6.87 -8.36 9.86
N THR A 79 -6.95 -8.61 8.55
CA THR A 79 -7.41 -9.91 8.03
C THR A 79 -6.38 -10.61 7.14
N ASP A 80 -6.12 -11.87 7.49
CA ASP A 80 -5.10 -12.73 6.89
C ASP A 80 -5.57 -13.40 5.57
N GLU A 81 -6.87 -13.30 5.23
CA GLU A 81 -7.45 -14.04 4.09
C GLU A 81 -6.83 -13.71 2.72
N ASN A 82 -6.14 -12.58 2.60
CA ASN A 82 -5.49 -12.15 1.36
C ASN A 82 -3.99 -11.86 1.56
N HIS A 83 -3.35 -12.46 2.57
CA HIS A 83 -1.90 -12.39 2.74
C HIS A 83 -1.21 -13.16 1.62
N LEU A 84 -0.16 -12.58 1.03
CA LEU A 84 0.76 -13.32 0.21
C LEU A 84 1.43 -14.42 1.06
N PRO A 85 1.76 -15.59 0.50
CA PRO A 85 2.43 -16.68 1.23
C PRO A 85 3.93 -16.38 1.44
N LEU A 86 4.26 -15.16 1.88
CA LEU A 86 5.59 -14.63 2.13
C LEU A 86 5.61 -14.06 3.53
N SER A 87 6.23 -14.78 4.48
CA SER A 87 6.23 -14.42 5.91
C SER A 87 6.90 -13.08 6.22
N TRP A 88 7.74 -12.58 5.32
CA TRP A 88 8.41 -11.28 5.44
C TRP A 88 7.63 -10.13 4.82
N ALA A 89 6.58 -10.39 4.03
CA ALA A 89 5.85 -9.34 3.34
C ALA A 89 4.91 -8.62 4.32
N VAL A 90 5.09 -7.31 4.45
CA VAL A 90 4.27 -6.44 5.33
C VAL A 90 3.02 -5.90 4.63
N GLY A 91 2.87 -6.21 3.34
CA GLY A 91 1.74 -5.78 2.55
C GLY A 91 1.79 -6.33 1.13
N ALA A 92 0.78 -5.95 0.34
CA ALA A 92 0.74 -6.26 -1.07
C ALA A 92 0.08 -5.14 -1.87
N PHE A 93 0.57 -4.94 -3.08
CA PHE A 93 0.00 -4.03 -4.06
C PHE A 93 -0.57 -4.82 -5.23
N TYR A 94 -1.86 -4.68 -5.46
CA TYR A 94 -2.60 -5.34 -6.51
C TYR A 94 -3.01 -4.31 -7.57
N VAL A 95 -2.77 -4.63 -8.83
CA VAL A 95 -3.17 -3.79 -9.97
C VAL A 95 -3.83 -4.68 -11.00
N GLU A 96 -5.14 -4.52 -11.20
CA GLU A 96 -5.88 -5.29 -12.20
C GLU A 96 -6.54 -4.35 -13.21
N ARG A 97 -6.31 -4.61 -14.50
CA ARG A 97 -6.77 -3.76 -15.59
C ARG A 97 -8.31 -3.71 -15.58
N GLY A 98 -8.86 -2.52 -15.37
CA GLY A 98 -10.31 -2.30 -15.38
C GLY A 98 -11.07 -2.86 -14.17
N LYS A 99 -10.36 -3.38 -13.15
CA LYS A 99 -10.95 -3.80 -11.86
C LYS A 99 -10.36 -3.05 -10.65
N HIS A 100 -9.66 -1.96 -10.91
CA HIS A 100 -8.99 -1.06 -9.97
C HIS A 100 -7.68 -1.63 -9.38
N ALA A 101 -6.80 -0.70 -8.99
CA ALA A 101 -5.65 -1.01 -8.15
C ALA A 101 -6.04 -0.90 -6.67
N PHE A 102 -5.31 -1.55 -5.78
CA PHE A 102 -5.39 -1.36 -4.33
C PHE A 102 -4.14 -1.88 -3.62
N MET A 103 -3.79 -1.31 -2.48
CA MET A 103 -2.78 -1.88 -1.58
C MET A 103 -3.41 -2.34 -0.28
N ARG A 104 -2.79 -3.33 0.36
CA ARG A 104 -3.09 -3.76 1.71
C ARG A 104 -1.81 -3.81 2.52
N PHE A 105 -1.85 -3.31 3.75
CA PHE A 105 -0.81 -3.52 4.75
C PHE A 105 -1.31 -4.53 5.77
N TYR A 106 -0.54 -5.59 5.96
CA TYR A 106 -0.85 -6.66 6.89
C TYR A 106 -0.40 -6.24 8.29
N ASP A 107 -1.22 -6.57 9.29
CA ASP A 107 -0.94 -6.35 10.72
C ASP A 107 -0.62 -4.89 11.12
N PHE A 108 -0.91 -3.91 10.25
CA PHE A 108 -0.57 -2.50 10.50
C PHE A 108 -1.16 -2.02 11.82
N LEU A 109 -2.44 -2.31 12.04
CA LEU A 109 -3.18 -1.88 13.23
C LEU A 109 -2.71 -2.59 14.50
N ASP A 110 -2.02 -3.72 14.42
CA ASP A 110 -1.52 -4.43 15.61
C ASP A 110 -0.26 -3.81 16.20
N THR A 111 0.37 -2.89 15.46
CA THR A 111 1.54 -2.16 15.94
C THR A 111 1.11 -0.98 16.83
N VAL A 112 1.73 -0.88 18.01
CA VAL A 112 1.43 0.20 19.00
C VAL A 112 1.47 1.61 18.38
N PRO A 113 2.41 1.97 17.49
CA PRO A 113 2.42 3.29 16.85
C PRO A 113 1.20 3.55 15.96
N ALA A 114 0.66 2.53 15.28
CA ALA A 114 -0.48 2.70 14.38
C ALA A 114 -1.73 3.19 15.12
N HIS A 115 -2.02 2.63 16.30
CA HIS A 115 -3.12 3.07 17.14
C HIS A 115 -3.06 4.57 17.52
N ALA A 116 -1.85 5.12 17.63
CA ALA A 116 -1.63 6.54 17.95
C ALA A 116 -1.66 7.46 16.72
N LEU A 117 -1.40 6.94 15.52
CA LEU A 117 -1.33 7.73 14.28
C LEU A 117 -2.71 8.04 13.69
N ILE A 118 -3.67 7.11 13.81
CA ILE A 118 -5.04 7.25 13.24
C ILE A 118 -5.76 8.54 13.71
N PRO A 119 -5.72 8.91 15.01
CA PRO A 119 -6.38 10.11 15.49
C PRO A 119 -5.70 11.43 15.07
N LEU A 120 -4.48 11.37 14.50
CA LEU A 120 -3.67 12.54 14.11
C LEU A 120 -3.83 12.94 12.62
N LEU A 121 -4.63 12.18 11.87
CA LEU A 121 -5.03 12.48 10.49
C LEU A 121 -6.00 13.67 10.26
N PRO A 122 -6.64 14.34 11.25
CA PRO A 122 -7.77 15.22 10.97
C PRO A 122 -7.41 16.71 10.72
N ALA A 123 -6.13 17.11 10.63
CA ALA A 123 -5.82 18.52 10.39
C ALA A 123 -5.98 18.87 8.89
N ALA A 124 -6.86 19.82 8.58
CA ALA A 124 -6.89 20.44 7.26
C ALA A 124 -5.49 21.03 6.94
N GLY A 125 -4.87 20.58 5.84
CA GLY A 125 -3.51 20.95 5.47
C GLY A 125 -2.40 19.99 5.93
N ALA A 126 -2.75 18.83 6.50
CA ALA A 126 -1.83 17.73 6.74
C ALA A 126 -1.15 17.32 5.42
N GLN A 127 0.18 17.24 5.43
CA GLN A 127 0.95 16.61 4.36
C GLN A 127 1.30 15.19 4.80
N SER A 128 1.25 14.24 3.88
CA SER A 128 1.74 12.89 4.10
C SER A 128 2.95 12.62 3.22
N ASP A 129 3.94 11.93 3.76
CA ASP A 129 5.02 11.33 2.98
C ASP A 129 4.93 9.81 3.11
N GLN A 130 5.02 9.11 1.98
CA GLN A 130 4.89 7.66 1.96
C GLN A 130 5.91 7.08 0.99
N ILE A 131 6.73 6.17 1.50
CA ILE A 131 7.68 5.41 0.70
C ILE A 131 7.44 3.93 0.96
N LEU A 132 7.20 3.18 -0.10
CA LEU A 132 6.92 1.75 -0.06
C LEU A 132 7.94 1.02 -0.91
N SER A 133 8.67 0.08 -0.33
CA SER A 133 9.55 -0.78 -1.13
C SER A 133 8.75 -1.98 -1.63
N VAL A 134 8.78 -2.21 -2.94
CA VAL A 134 7.99 -3.26 -3.58
C VAL A 134 8.86 -4.24 -4.35
N ILE A 135 8.41 -5.49 -4.42
CA ILE A 135 9.02 -6.50 -5.29
C ILE A 135 7.93 -7.27 -6.06
N PRO A 136 8.12 -7.56 -7.36
CA PRO A 136 7.12 -8.28 -8.13
C PRO A 136 6.89 -9.68 -7.56
N TYR A 137 5.64 -10.04 -7.31
CA TYR A 137 5.23 -11.38 -6.91
C TYR A 137 4.56 -12.13 -8.07
N SER A 138 3.66 -11.44 -8.80
CA SER A 138 3.04 -11.94 -10.04
C SER A 138 3.02 -10.84 -11.10
N LEU A 139 3.39 -11.19 -12.34
CA LEU A 139 3.42 -10.29 -13.49
C LEU A 139 2.63 -10.92 -14.64
N GLU A 140 1.34 -10.67 -14.69
CA GLU A 140 0.44 -11.11 -15.77
C GLU A 140 0.01 -9.90 -16.61
N THR A 141 -0.38 -10.13 -17.87
CA THR A 141 -0.74 -9.06 -18.82
C THR A 141 -1.80 -8.09 -18.30
N ASN A 142 -2.77 -8.61 -17.53
CA ASN A 142 -3.89 -7.83 -17.00
C ASN A 142 -3.89 -7.70 -15.48
N ARG A 143 -2.90 -8.30 -14.80
CA ARG A 143 -2.85 -8.35 -13.34
C ARG A 143 -1.41 -8.35 -12.85
N LEU A 144 -1.08 -7.37 -12.03
CA LEU A 144 0.20 -7.29 -11.35
C LEU A 144 -0.04 -7.43 -9.85
N VAL A 145 0.87 -8.15 -9.19
CA VAL A 145 0.91 -8.27 -7.74
C VAL A 145 2.34 -8.02 -7.30
N PHE A 146 2.51 -7.07 -6.39
CA PHE A 146 3.79 -6.81 -5.74
C PHE A 146 3.67 -7.11 -4.26
N ALA A 147 4.69 -7.74 -3.68
CA ALA A 147 4.85 -7.79 -2.23
C ALA A 147 5.47 -6.47 -1.76
N ILE A 148 4.98 -5.94 -0.64
CA ILE A 148 5.57 -4.79 0.03
C ILE A 148 6.55 -5.34 1.07
N THR A 149 7.82 -4.95 0.96
CA THR A 149 8.89 -5.43 1.85
C THR A 149 9.02 -4.58 3.09
N ASP A 150 8.85 -3.26 2.94
CA ASP A 150 8.84 -2.28 4.01
C ASP A 150 8.01 -1.06 3.58
N TYR A 151 7.69 -0.22 4.57
CA TYR A 151 7.04 1.06 4.36
C TYR A 151 7.52 2.09 5.39
N ASP A 152 7.55 3.35 4.96
CA ASP A 152 7.65 4.52 5.83
C ASP A 152 6.41 5.39 5.59
N LEU A 153 5.65 5.65 6.65
CA LEU A 153 4.39 6.39 6.62
C LEU A 153 4.48 7.59 7.56
N GLY A 154 4.77 8.76 6.99
CA GLY A 154 4.87 10.03 7.69
C GLY A 154 3.61 10.90 7.54
N PHE A 155 3.21 11.56 8.61
CA PHE A 155 2.17 12.59 8.61
C PHE A 155 2.73 13.87 9.24
N HIS A 156 2.65 14.96 8.50
CA HIS A 156 3.11 16.28 8.91
C HIS A 156 1.92 17.21 9.04
N ASN A 157 1.66 17.66 10.27
CA ASN A 157 0.74 18.74 10.56
C ASN A 157 1.55 20.00 10.91
N ARG A 158 1.18 21.14 10.32
CA ARG A 158 1.70 22.43 10.78
C ARG A 158 0.92 22.85 12.01
N ILE A 159 1.63 23.16 13.09
CA ILE A 159 1.05 23.88 14.23
C ILE A 159 0.98 25.35 13.80
N GLY A 160 -0.25 25.89 13.73
CA GLY A 160 -0.53 27.31 13.53
C GLY A 160 -0.55 28.07 14.84
#